data_AF-A0A7Y3I6S1-F1
#
_entry.id   AF-A0A7Y3I6S1-F1
#
_cell.length_a   1.000
_cell.length_b   1.000
_cell.length_c   1.000
_cell.angle_alpha   90.00
_cell.angle_beta   90.00
_cell.angle_gamma   90.00
#
_symmetry.space_group_name_H-M   'P 1'
#
loop_
_entity.id
_entity.type
_entity.pdbx_description
1 polymer ?
#
loop_
_entity_poly.entity_id
_entity_poly.type
_entity_poly.pdbx_seq_one_letter_code
_entity_poly.pdbx_strand_id
1 'polypeptide(L)'
;MRRTARLPGRGIPRLSAAVSVAAALTGWLGTPTPAQTQEPPETIQVGADTMQSDTTRFTLVGRVADMATGRPLIAAAVKFPDLKRVAYANLDGIFEMEDFPAGEWHLVIEQYGYHTSETDAVLAPGNEVLVHLRPDPVALEGFRVRTRGETLLDDRARRIPYRVVTLGPEVWTDAIHVDPAAIFRQRASAPIVPCDRRDSIESSTPGCMWFKGGTVKLAVYLDEGPLMGGMEELSMYMPEDIHSIQFIRNMKMLRVYSRSFVEKLNETRISLTPLVY
;
A
#
# COMPACT_ATOMS: atom_id res chain seq x y z
N MET A 1 3.10 -31.95 -28.93
CA MET A 1 2.45 -32.39 -27.69
C MET A 1 3.17 -31.74 -26.49
N ARG A 2 2.63 -30.65 -25.92
CA ARG A 2 3.14 -30.06 -24.67
C ARG A 2 2.00 -30.03 -23.66
N ARG A 3 2.17 -30.77 -22.56
CA ARG A 3 1.23 -30.89 -21.45
C ARG A 3 1.25 -29.61 -20.61
N THR A 4 0.08 -29.02 -20.40
CA THR A 4 -0.17 -27.95 -19.43
C THR A 4 -0.40 -28.57 -18.05
N ALA A 5 0.41 -28.17 -17.07
CA ALA A 5 0.22 -28.56 -15.67
C ALA A 5 -0.71 -27.55 -14.99
N ARG A 6 -1.87 -28.02 -14.52
CA ARG A 6 -2.87 -27.28 -13.73
C ARG A 6 -2.47 -27.39 -12.26
N LEU A 7 -2.28 -26.25 -11.58
CA LEU A 7 -2.10 -26.21 -10.13
C LEU A 7 -3.46 -26.25 -9.41
N PRO A 8 -3.58 -26.97 -8.28
CA PRO A 8 -4.83 -27.07 -7.52
C PRO A 8 -5.08 -25.82 -6.66
N GLY A 9 -6.33 -25.36 -6.65
CA GLY A 9 -6.79 -24.27 -5.81
C GLY A 9 -6.83 -24.67 -4.34
N ARG A 10 -6.17 -23.88 -3.48
CA ARG A 10 -6.28 -23.96 -2.02
C ARG A 10 -7.50 -23.15 -1.58
N GLY A 11 -8.49 -23.83 -1.03
CA GLY A 11 -9.58 -23.20 -0.29
C GLY A 11 -9.07 -22.53 0.98
N ILE A 12 -9.48 -21.29 1.20
CA ILE A 12 -9.18 -20.52 2.41
C ILE A 12 -10.22 -20.91 3.48
N PRO A 13 -9.81 -21.36 4.67
CA PRO A 13 -10.74 -21.58 5.76
C PRO A 13 -11.23 -20.23 6.32
N ARG A 14 -12.55 -20.08 6.48
CA ARG A 14 -13.14 -19.02 7.30
C ARG A 14 -12.88 -19.36 8.76
N LEU A 15 -12.00 -18.60 9.41
CA LEU A 15 -11.77 -18.67 10.85
C LEU A 15 -12.27 -17.37 11.48
N SER A 16 -13.32 -17.50 12.28
CA SER A 16 -13.96 -16.44 13.05
C SER A 16 -13.00 -15.93 14.14
N ALA A 17 -13.02 -14.62 14.38
CA ALA A 17 -12.32 -14.02 15.51
C ALA A 17 -12.93 -14.52 16.83
N ALA A 18 -12.08 -14.86 17.80
CA ALA A 18 -12.49 -15.35 19.11
C ALA A 18 -12.44 -14.19 20.11
N VAL A 19 -13.61 -13.75 20.57
CA VAL A 19 -13.73 -12.95 21.80
C VAL A 19 -13.70 -13.94 22.96
N SER A 20 -12.76 -13.76 23.90
CA SER A 20 -12.66 -14.61 25.09
C SER A 20 -13.20 -13.85 26.29
N VAL A 21 -14.28 -14.35 26.88
CA VAL A 21 -14.84 -13.88 28.15
C VAL A 21 -14.67 -15.02 29.16
N ALA A 22 -13.98 -14.77 30.27
CA ALA A 22 -13.80 -15.77 31.33
C ALA A 22 -14.86 -15.55 32.43
N ALA A 23 -15.74 -16.53 32.65
CA ALA A 23 -16.72 -16.54 33.73
C ALA A 23 -16.67 -17.86 34.52
N ALA A 24 -16.67 -17.79 35.85
CA ALA A 24 -16.68 -18.94 36.75
C ALA A 24 -18.13 -19.35 37.09
N LEU A 25 -18.49 -20.63 36.87
CA LEU A 25 -19.82 -21.19 37.15
C LEU A 25 -19.73 -22.38 38.10
N THR A 26 -20.40 -22.25 39.24
CA THR A 26 -20.91 -23.31 40.12
C THR A 26 -22.37 -22.91 40.40
N GLY A 27 -23.45 -23.61 40.08
CA GLY A 27 -23.67 -25.02 39.79
C GLY A 27 -24.63 -25.57 40.82
N TRP A 28 -25.94 -25.27 40.78
CA TRP A 28 -26.96 -25.82 41.69
C TRP A 28 -28.19 -26.35 40.92
N LEU A 29 -28.54 -27.60 41.23
CA LEU A 29 -29.68 -28.38 40.71
C LEU A 29 -30.93 -28.14 41.57
N GLY A 30 -32.09 -28.02 40.94
CA GLY A 30 -33.40 -27.99 41.61
C GLY A 30 -34.52 -28.48 40.68
N THR A 31 -35.35 -29.38 41.20
CA THR A 31 -36.31 -30.29 40.53
C THR A 31 -37.65 -29.65 40.13
N PRO A 32 -38.45 -30.31 39.24
CA PRO A 32 -39.77 -29.84 38.83
C PRO A 32 -40.90 -30.24 39.81
N THR A 33 -41.89 -29.37 40.01
CA THR A 33 -43.11 -29.58 40.83
C THR A 33 -44.35 -29.40 39.94
N PRO A 34 -45.44 -30.19 40.13
CA PRO A 34 -46.53 -30.28 39.15
C PRO A 34 -47.64 -29.23 39.33
N ALA A 35 -48.45 -29.16 38.27
CA ALA A 35 -49.57 -28.25 38.03
C ALA A 35 -50.75 -28.41 39.00
N GLN A 36 -51.40 -27.28 39.31
CA GLN A 36 -52.78 -27.22 39.80
C GLN A 36 -53.58 -26.17 39.02
N THR A 37 -54.78 -26.57 38.63
CA THR A 37 -55.85 -25.80 37.99
C THR A 37 -56.69 -25.08 39.05
N GLN A 38 -57.05 -23.80 38.84
CA GLN A 38 -58.23 -23.18 39.44
C GLN A 38 -58.73 -21.96 38.61
N GLU A 39 -60.05 -21.83 38.55
CA GLU A 39 -60.90 -20.94 37.73
C GLU A 39 -60.88 -19.43 38.10
N PRO A 40 -61.40 -18.54 37.21
CA PRO A 40 -61.50 -17.07 37.41
C PRO A 40 -62.73 -16.72 38.28
N PRO A 41 -62.98 -15.47 38.76
CA PRO A 41 -62.55 -14.16 38.23
C PRO A 41 -62.18 -13.08 39.28
N GLU A 42 -61.52 -11.98 38.87
CA GLU A 42 -61.89 -10.60 39.24
C GLU A 42 -60.91 -9.59 38.63
N THR A 43 -61.48 -8.61 37.93
CA THR A 43 -60.76 -7.46 37.39
C THR A 43 -60.30 -6.56 38.53
N ILE A 44 -59.00 -6.60 38.83
CA ILE A 44 -58.32 -5.61 39.68
C ILE A 44 -57.33 -4.86 38.80
N GLN A 45 -57.51 -3.54 38.67
CA GLN A 45 -56.53 -2.66 38.05
C GLN A 45 -55.30 -2.59 38.94
N VAL A 46 -54.26 -3.34 38.58
CA VAL A 46 -52.92 -3.19 39.14
C VAL A 46 -52.19 -2.20 38.26
N GLY A 47 -51.72 -1.12 38.88
CA GLY A 47 -50.92 -0.09 38.24
C GLY A 47 -49.74 -0.69 37.49
N ALA A 48 -49.31 0.00 36.43
CA ALA A 48 -48.05 -0.25 35.79
C ALA A 48 -46.94 -0.07 36.84
N ASP A 49 -46.60 -1.15 37.54
CA ASP A 49 -45.33 -1.30 38.21
C ASP A 49 -44.28 -1.25 37.11
N THR A 50 -43.74 -0.05 36.95
CA THR A 50 -42.45 0.20 36.36
C THR A 50 -41.50 -0.87 36.85
N MET A 51 -41.21 -1.86 35.99
CA MET A 51 -39.99 -2.64 36.07
C MET A 51 -38.83 -1.67 35.88
N GLN A 52 -38.50 -0.93 36.94
CA GLN A 52 -37.23 -0.27 37.11
C GLN A 52 -36.21 -1.40 37.25
N SER A 53 -35.74 -1.89 36.10
CA SER A 53 -34.48 -2.62 36.02
C SER A 53 -33.42 -1.66 36.54
N ASP A 54 -33.12 -1.78 37.83
CA ASP A 54 -32.00 -1.11 38.48
C ASP A 54 -30.73 -1.65 37.84
N THR A 55 -30.36 -1.04 36.73
CA THR A 55 -29.27 -1.49 35.89
C THR A 55 -28.00 -1.01 36.57
N THR A 56 -27.31 -1.92 37.25
CA THR A 56 -26.05 -1.61 37.94
C THR A 56 -25.11 -0.89 36.97
N ARG A 57 -24.66 0.31 37.37
CA ARG A 57 -23.77 1.14 36.56
C ARG A 57 -22.33 1.03 37.06
N PHE A 58 -21.37 1.06 36.15
CA PHE A 58 -19.94 0.94 36.45
C PHE A 58 -19.08 1.65 35.42
N THR A 59 -17.78 1.76 35.69
CA THR A 59 -16.80 2.25 34.71
C THR A 59 -16.31 1.07 33.88
N LEU A 60 -16.58 1.10 32.57
CA LEU A 60 -16.08 0.11 31.63
C LEU A 60 -14.65 0.48 31.23
N VAL A 61 -13.72 -0.46 31.41
CA VAL A 61 -12.32 -0.32 30.97
C VAL A 61 -11.99 -1.46 30.03
N GLY A 62 -11.24 -1.15 28.97
CA GLY A 62 -10.76 -2.17 28.05
C GLY A 62 -9.55 -1.72 27.25
N ARG A 63 -9.04 -2.63 26.43
CA ARG A 63 -7.84 -2.46 25.60
C ARG A 63 -8.08 -2.90 24.16
N VAL A 64 -7.60 -2.11 23.22
CA VAL A 64 -7.61 -2.39 21.78
C VAL A 64 -6.17 -2.60 21.31
N ALA A 65 -5.93 -3.71 20.60
CA ALA A 65 -4.61 -4.08 20.10
C ALA A 65 -4.65 -4.60 18.66
N ASP A 66 -3.53 -4.49 17.97
CA ASP A 66 -3.30 -5.09 16.65
C ASP A 66 -3.25 -6.61 16.79
N MET A 67 -4.06 -7.34 16.01
CA MET A 67 -4.10 -8.80 16.03
C MET A 67 -2.78 -9.43 15.52
N ALA A 68 -2.10 -8.79 14.56
CA ALA A 68 -0.87 -9.31 13.96
C ALA A 68 0.36 -9.02 14.82
N THR A 69 0.44 -7.83 15.43
CA THR A 69 1.63 -7.40 16.16
C THR A 69 1.48 -7.39 17.69
N GLY A 70 0.26 -7.46 18.21
CA GLY A 70 -0.05 -7.32 19.64
C GLY A 70 0.16 -5.91 20.19
N ARG A 71 0.51 -4.93 19.34
CA ARG A 71 0.76 -3.55 19.75
C ARG A 71 -0.55 -2.83 20.09
N PRO A 72 -0.56 -1.91 21.06
CA PRO A 72 -1.75 -1.12 21.36
C PRO A 72 -2.16 -0.25 20.17
N LEU A 73 -3.47 -0.14 19.94
CA LEU A 73 -4.03 0.70 18.89
C LEU A 73 -4.53 2.02 19.44
N ILE A 74 -3.85 3.08 19.04
CA ILE A 74 -4.14 4.46 19.44
C ILE A 74 -5.33 4.99 18.66
N ALA A 75 -6.21 5.74 19.33
CA ALA A 75 -7.36 6.41 18.73
C ALA A 75 -8.41 5.48 18.11
N ALA A 76 -8.37 4.18 18.40
CA ALA A 76 -9.43 3.25 18.03
C ALA A 76 -10.75 3.69 18.68
N ALA A 77 -11.81 3.79 17.88
CA ALA A 77 -13.13 4.18 18.32
C ALA A 77 -13.92 2.94 18.74
N VAL A 78 -14.32 2.88 20.01
CA VAL A 78 -15.18 1.84 20.57
C VAL A 78 -16.58 2.42 20.73
N LYS A 79 -17.51 1.97 19.89
CA LYS A 79 -18.88 2.50 19.80
C LYS A 79 -19.87 1.51 20.38
N PHE A 80 -20.87 2.06 21.06
CA PHE A 80 -22.05 1.36 21.56
C PHE A 80 -23.28 2.01 20.91
N PRO A 81 -23.72 1.53 19.73
CA PRO A 81 -24.77 2.19 18.95
C PRO A 81 -26.08 2.39 19.71
N ASP A 82 -26.49 1.39 20.49
CA ASP A 82 -27.73 1.42 21.29
C ASP A 82 -27.71 2.51 22.37
N LEU A 83 -26.53 2.79 22.92
CA LEU A 83 -26.30 3.87 23.88
C LEU A 83 -25.99 5.21 23.22
N LYS A 84 -25.69 5.22 21.91
CA LYS A 84 -25.15 6.38 21.18
C LYS A 84 -23.90 6.96 21.84
N ARG A 85 -23.06 6.10 22.40
CA ARG A 85 -21.81 6.48 23.07
C ARG A 85 -20.60 5.96 22.31
N VAL A 86 -19.50 6.71 22.41
CA VAL A 86 -18.20 6.37 21.82
C VAL A 86 -17.12 6.66 22.85
N ALA A 87 -16.17 5.74 22.99
CA ALA A 87 -14.91 5.94 23.69
C ALA A 87 -13.74 5.81 22.70
N TYR A 88 -12.64 6.52 22.93
CA TYR A 88 -11.44 6.43 22.11
C TYR A 88 -10.30 5.83 22.92
N ALA A 89 -9.57 4.90 22.32
CA ALA A 89 -8.38 4.32 22.92
C ALA A 89 -7.24 5.34 22.99
N ASN A 90 -6.53 5.39 24.11
CA ASN A 90 -5.39 6.28 24.36
C ASN A 90 -4.09 5.74 23.74
N LEU A 91 -2.94 6.32 24.09
CA LEU A 91 -1.62 5.92 23.59
C LEU A 91 -1.23 4.46 23.93
N ASP A 92 -1.76 3.94 25.03
CA ASP A 92 -1.55 2.57 25.50
C ASP A 92 -2.63 1.60 24.98
N GLY A 93 -3.52 2.10 24.09
CA GLY A 93 -4.63 1.35 23.54
C GLY A 93 -5.77 1.11 24.53
N ILE A 94 -5.77 1.81 25.67
CA ILE A 94 -6.77 1.68 26.72
C ILE A 94 -7.92 2.65 26.47
N PHE A 95 -9.15 2.20 26.60
CA PHE A 95 -10.35 3.04 26.57
C PHE A 95 -11.11 2.92 27.89
N GLU A 96 -11.80 3.99 28.26
CA GLU A 96 -12.60 4.07 29.47
C GLU A 96 -13.96 4.73 29.17
N MET A 97 -15.02 4.20 29.77
CA MET A 97 -16.36 4.74 29.69
C MET A 97 -17.05 4.68 31.05
N GLU A 98 -17.20 5.85 31.67
CA GLU A 98 -17.90 6.00 32.96
C GLU A 98 -19.42 5.79 32.82
N ASP A 99 -20.09 5.48 33.93
CA ASP A 99 -21.55 5.40 34.00
C ASP A 99 -22.15 4.43 32.96
N PHE A 100 -21.48 3.29 32.77
CA PHE A 100 -21.86 2.25 31.82
C PHE A 100 -22.86 1.26 32.45
N PRO A 101 -24.05 1.06 31.85
CA PRO A 101 -25.04 0.11 32.35
C PRO A 101 -24.62 -1.35 32.10
N ALA A 102 -24.72 -2.21 33.12
CA ALA A 102 -24.51 -3.65 32.96
C ALA A 102 -25.59 -4.28 32.07
N GLY A 103 -25.19 -5.25 31.23
CA GLY A 103 -26.09 -5.90 30.30
C GLY A 103 -25.38 -6.48 29.08
N GLU A 104 -26.19 -7.00 28.14
CA GLU A 104 -25.73 -7.40 26.82
C GLU A 104 -25.73 -6.19 25.89
N TRP A 105 -24.60 -5.95 25.22
CA TRP A 105 -24.41 -4.79 24.37
C TRP A 105 -23.78 -5.18 23.04
N HIS A 106 -24.20 -4.48 21.98
CA HIS A 106 -23.55 -4.53 20.68
C HIS A 106 -22.38 -3.54 20.63
N LEU A 107 -21.18 -4.03 20.33
CA LEU A 107 -19.95 -3.25 20.23
C LEU A 107 -19.50 -3.14 18.78
N VAL A 108 -19.15 -1.94 18.35
CA VAL A 108 -18.54 -1.67 17.04
C VAL A 108 -17.21 -0.96 17.26
N ILE A 109 -16.12 -1.60 16.88
CA ILE A 109 -14.76 -1.08 17.05
C ILE A 109 -14.15 -0.78 15.68
N GLU A 110 -13.69 0.46 15.50
CA GLU A 110 -13.14 0.97 14.24
C GLU A 110 -11.80 1.65 14.45
N GLN A 111 -10.90 1.47 13.47
CA GLN A 111 -9.65 2.21 13.38
C GLN A 111 -9.23 2.31 11.92
N TYR A 112 -8.70 3.46 11.51
CA TYR A 112 -8.19 3.63 10.14
C TYR A 112 -7.09 2.62 9.81
N GLY A 113 -7.23 1.94 8.66
CA GLY A 113 -6.31 0.88 8.23
C GLY A 113 -6.55 -0.48 8.89
N TYR A 114 -7.69 -0.66 9.56
CA TYR A 114 -8.12 -1.93 10.16
C TYR A 114 -9.55 -2.27 9.73
N HIS A 115 -9.87 -3.56 9.72
CA HIS A 115 -11.25 -4.00 9.57
C HIS A 115 -12.08 -3.59 10.80
N THR A 116 -13.30 -3.09 10.55
CA THR A 116 -14.31 -2.92 11.60
C THR A 116 -14.62 -4.25 12.27
N SER A 117 -14.62 -4.27 13.60
CA SER A 117 -15.01 -5.43 14.40
C SER A 117 -16.34 -5.16 15.06
N GLU A 118 -17.29 -6.07 14.87
CA GLU A 118 -18.64 -6.02 15.46
C GLU A 118 -18.84 -7.27 16.31
N THR A 119 -19.26 -7.11 17.56
CA THR A 119 -19.52 -8.24 18.46
C THR A 119 -20.54 -7.87 19.53
N ASP A 120 -21.35 -8.83 19.92
CA ASP A 120 -22.19 -8.73 21.12
C ASP A 120 -21.39 -9.23 22.32
N ALA A 121 -21.51 -8.55 23.46
CA ALA A 121 -20.85 -8.96 24.71
C ALA A 121 -21.70 -8.63 25.93
N VAL A 122 -21.66 -9.52 26.93
CA VAL A 122 -22.24 -9.27 28.26
C VAL A 122 -21.21 -8.53 29.12
N LEU A 123 -21.51 -7.29 29.45
CA LEU A 123 -20.64 -6.39 30.20
C LEU A 123 -21.20 -6.17 31.60
N ALA A 124 -20.36 -6.41 32.61
CA ALA A 124 -20.68 -6.27 34.01
C ALA A 124 -19.47 -5.69 34.78
N PRO A 125 -19.67 -5.17 36.00
CA PRO A 125 -18.58 -4.64 36.81
C PRO A 125 -17.45 -5.67 36.97
N GLY A 126 -16.21 -5.28 36.69
CA GLY A 126 -15.02 -6.14 36.76
C GLY A 126 -14.66 -6.87 35.46
N ASN A 127 -15.50 -6.82 34.41
CA ASN A 127 -15.14 -7.36 33.11
C ASN A 127 -14.10 -6.45 32.42
N GLU A 128 -12.97 -7.02 32.01
CA GLU A 128 -12.00 -6.34 31.15
C GLU A 128 -12.27 -6.71 29.68
N VAL A 129 -12.41 -5.70 28.82
CA VAL A 129 -12.69 -5.91 27.39
C VAL A 129 -11.37 -5.85 26.61
N LEU A 130 -10.94 -6.97 26.03
CA LEU A 130 -9.79 -7.02 25.13
C LEU A 130 -10.25 -7.24 23.68
N VAL A 131 -9.93 -6.30 22.80
CA VAL A 131 -10.29 -6.35 21.38
C VAL A 131 -9.05 -6.39 20.51
N HIS A 132 -9.00 -7.35 19.58
CA HIS A 132 -7.96 -7.45 18.57
C HIS A 132 -8.50 -7.07 17.19
N LEU A 133 -7.95 -6.01 16.58
CA LEU A 133 -8.32 -5.59 15.23
C LEU A 133 -7.36 -6.18 14.20
N ARG A 134 -7.90 -6.61 13.06
CA ARG A 134 -7.12 -7.11 11.93
C ARG A 134 -6.74 -5.94 11.00
N PRO A 135 -5.45 -5.76 10.68
CA PRO A 135 -5.03 -4.76 9.70
C PRO A 135 -5.72 -5.00 8.34
N ASP A 136 -6.22 -3.91 7.76
CA ASP A 136 -6.79 -3.84 6.41
C ASP A 136 -6.18 -2.63 5.70
N PRO A 137 -4.89 -2.71 5.31
CA PRO A 137 -4.20 -1.59 4.69
C PRO A 137 -4.82 -1.30 3.32
N VAL A 138 -5.38 -0.11 3.17
CA VAL A 138 -5.83 0.39 1.86
C VAL A 138 -4.59 0.68 1.01
N ALA A 139 -4.35 -0.16 0.00
CA ALA A 139 -3.33 0.10 -1.00
C ALA A 139 -3.75 1.34 -1.82
N LEU A 140 -3.10 2.47 -1.56
CA LEU A 140 -3.29 3.66 -2.37
C LEU A 140 -2.51 3.49 -3.68
N GLU A 141 -3.19 3.68 -4.81
CA GLU A 141 -2.49 3.83 -6.09
C GLU A 141 -1.63 5.09 -6.02
N GLY A 142 -0.34 4.96 -6.34
CA GLY A 142 0.55 6.11 -6.39
C GLY A 142 0.07 7.09 -7.45
N PHE A 143 -0.25 8.33 -7.07
CA PHE A 143 -0.50 9.40 -8.03
C PHE A 143 0.84 9.90 -8.58
N ARG A 144 1.00 9.89 -9.91
CA ARG A 144 2.17 10.48 -10.57
C ARG A 144 1.75 11.79 -11.22
N VAL A 145 2.29 12.90 -10.74
CA VAL A 145 2.17 14.19 -11.42
C VAL A 145 3.11 14.18 -12.62
N ARG A 146 2.58 14.45 -13.82
CA ARG A 146 3.39 14.61 -15.03
C ARG A 146 3.52 16.07 -15.38
N THR A 147 4.74 16.50 -15.65
CA THR A 147 5.02 17.82 -16.19
C THR A 147 4.77 17.85 -17.69
N ARG A 148 4.70 19.05 -18.27
CA ARG A 148 4.55 19.22 -19.72
C ARG A 148 5.72 18.63 -20.49
N GLY A 149 6.95 18.85 -20.02
CA GLY A 149 8.19 18.36 -20.62
C GLY A 149 8.23 16.85 -20.64
N GLU A 150 7.85 16.20 -19.54
CA GLU A 150 7.68 14.74 -19.51
C GLU A 150 6.65 14.25 -20.51
N THR A 151 5.49 14.93 -20.60
CA THR A 151 4.44 14.59 -21.54
C THR A 151 4.93 14.68 -22.99
N LEU A 152 5.69 15.73 -23.34
CA LEU A 152 6.27 15.92 -24.67
C LEU A 152 7.31 14.82 -25.01
N LEU A 153 8.17 14.48 -24.05
CA LEU A 153 9.16 13.41 -24.22
C LEU A 153 8.50 12.04 -24.41
N ASP A 154 7.44 11.77 -23.65
CA ASP A 154 6.64 10.55 -23.74
C ASP A 154 5.86 10.47 -25.07
N ASP A 155 5.22 11.56 -25.47
CA ASP A 155 4.50 11.64 -26.74
C ASP A 155 5.44 11.40 -27.92
N ARG A 156 6.65 11.99 -27.88
CA ARG A 156 7.65 11.72 -28.90
C ARG A 156 8.05 10.25 -28.90
N ALA A 157 8.35 9.65 -27.74
CA ALA A 157 8.70 8.24 -27.65
C ALA A 157 7.59 7.33 -28.21
N ARG A 158 6.31 7.66 -27.97
CA ARG A 158 5.15 6.93 -28.53
C ARG A 158 5.01 7.04 -30.05
N ARG A 159 5.51 8.12 -30.67
CA ARG A 159 5.46 8.32 -32.13
C ARG A 159 6.57 7.58 -32.88
N ILE A 160 7.57 7.06 -32.18
CA ILE A 160 8.64 6.26 -32.80
C ILE A 160 8.06 4.88 -33.14
N PRO A 161 8.21 4.39 -34.39
CA PRO A 161 7.67 3.07 -34.80
C PRO A 161 8.42 1.87 -34.18
N TYR A 162 9.37 2.14 -33.28
CA TYR A 162 10.22 1.15 -32.62
C TYR A 162 10.02 1.20 -31.12
N ARG A 163 10.36 0.10 -30.45
CA ARG A 163 10.32 0.03 -28.99
C ARG A 163 11.33 1.02 -28.39
N VAL A 164 10.83 1.91 -27.55
CA VAL A 164 11.63 2.82 -26.72
C VAL A 164 11.63 2.28 -25.29
N VAL A 165 12.82 2.14 -24.71
CA VAL A 165 12.98 1.83 -23.29
C VAL A 165 13.31 3.13 -22.57
N THR A 166 12.45 3.54 -21.63
CA THR A 166 12.64 4.75 -20.83
C THR A 166 13.06 4.38 -19.41
N LEU A 167 14.17 4.94 -18.96
CA LEU A 167 14.58 4.99 -17.55
C LEU A 167 14.18 6.36 -17.02
N GLY A 168 13.14 6.41 -16.20
CA GLY A 168 12.59 7.63 -15.63
C GLY A 168 13.35 8.10 -14.38
N PRO A 169 12.92 9.22 -13.78
CA PRO A 169 13.57 9.81 -12.62
C PRO A 169 13.62 8.89 -11.40
N GLU A 170 12.68 7.95 -11.29
CA GLU A 170 12.63 6.93 -10.24
C GLU A 170 13.87 6.03 -10.17
N VAL A 171 14.65 5.92 -11.25
CA VAL A 171 15.84 5.07 -11.28
C VAL A 171 17.01 5.75 -10.55
N TRP A 172 17.00 7.08 -10.44
CA TRP A 172 18.10 7.86 -9.88
C TRP A 172 17.99 8.06 -8.37
N THR A 173 16.78 7.94 -7.80
CA THR A 173 16.56 8.18 -6.35
C THR A 173 17.30 7.20 -5.46
N ASP A 174 17.49 5.97 -5.93
CA ASP A 174 18.15 4.90 -5.18
C ASP A 174 19.65 4.77 -5.54
N ALA A 175 20.11 5.51 -6.55
CA ALA A 175 21.40 5.31 -7.21
C ALA A 175 22.37 6.48 -6.96
N ILE A 176 22.39 6.97 -5.72
CA ILE A 176 23.31 8.03 -5.28
C ILE A 176 24.76 7.54 -5.52
N HIS A 177 25.53 8.30 -6.32
CA HIS A 177 26.92 8.03 -6.72
C HIS A 177 27.17 6.94 -7.80
N VAL A 178 26.15 6.49 -8.53
CA VAL A 178 26.36 5.48 -9.59
C VAL A 178 26.43 6.15 -10.96
N ASP A 179 27.51 5.91 -11.71
CA ASP A 179 27.67 6.32 -13.12
C ASP A 179 26.38 6.07 -13.95
N PRO A 180 25.77 7.11 -14.57
CA PRO A 180 24.59 6.94 -15.42
C PRO A 180 24.78 5.92 -16.55
N ALA A 181 25.98 5.82 -17.10
CA ALA A 181 26.32 4.82 -18.10
C ALA A 181 26.30 3.40 -17.51
N ALA A 182 26.72 3.23 -16.25
CA ALA A 182 26.64 1.94 -15.55
C ALA A 182 25.19 1.52 -15.28
N ILE A 183 24.35 2.46 -14.82
CA ILE A 183 22.91 2.22 -14.62
C ILE A 183 22.27 1.79 -15.94
N PHE A 184 22.56 2.52 -17.03
CA PHE A 184 22.08 2.14 -18.35
C PHE A 184 22.55 0.75 -18.74
N ARG A 185 23.84 0.40 -18.58
CA ARG A 185 24.37 -0.94 -18.91
C ARG A 185 23.63 -2.05 -18.15
N GLN A 186 23.28 -1.83 -16.89
CA GLN A 186 22.57 -2.82 -16.07
C GLN A 186 21.10 -3.01 -16.50
N ARG A 187 20.45 -1.93 -16.95
CA ARG A 187 19.00 -1.89 -17.25
C ARG A 187 18.69 -1.98 -18.74
N ALA A 188 19.67 -1.79 -19.61
CA ALA A 188 19.52 -1.84 -21.05
C ALA A 188 19.02 -3.21 -21.49
N SER A 189 17.98 -3.23 -22.32
CA SER A 189 17.45 -4.47 -22.89
C SER A 189 18.33 -5.08 -23.99
N ALA A 190 19.56 -4.56 -24.19
CA ALA A 190 20.52 -5.05 -25.16
C ALA A 190 21.92 -5.11 -24.52
N PRO A 191 22.71 -6.15 -24.82
CA PRO A 191 24.05 -6.27 -24.27
C PRO A 191 24.95 -5.17 -24.86
N ILE A 192 25.45 -4.32 -23.98
CA ILE A 192 26.51 -3.35 -24.26
C ILE A 192 27.83 -4.12 -24.25
N VAL A 193 28.59 -4.02 -25.33
CA VAL A 193 29.79 -4.81 -25.58
C VAL A 193 30.94 -3.89 -25.99
N PRO A 194 32.21 -4.28 -25.74
CA PRO A 194 33.36 -3.58 -26.30
C PRO A 194 33.22 -3.39 -27.81
N CYS A 195 33.60 -2.21 -28.30
CA CYS A 195 33.74 -1.98 -29.73
C CYS A 195 34.92 -2.83 -30.25
N ASP A 196 34.79 -3.38 -31.46
CA ASP A 196 35.88 -4.17 -32.06
C ASP A 196 37.13 -3.30 -32.25
N ARG A 197 38.29 -3.85 -31.88
CA ARG A 197 39.57 -3.14 -31.66
C ARG A 197 40.21 -2.54 -32.92
N ARG A 198 39.62 -2.72 -34.10
CA ARG A 198 40.19 -2.18 -35.35
C ARG A 198 40.01 -0.67 -35.50
N ASP A 199 39.10 -0.05 -34.74
CA ASP A 199 38.72 1.37 -34.95
C ASP A 199 39.04 2.35 -33.79
N SER A 200 39.58 1.95 -32.63
CA SER A 200 39.95 2.96 -31.61
C SER A 200 40.90 2.48 -30.50
N ILE A 201 41.94 3.27 -30.26
CA ILE A 201 42.97 3.09 -29.21
C ILE A 201 42.53 3.63 -27.84
N GLU A 202 41.46 4.41 -27.73
CA GLU A 202 41.08 5.07 -26.48
C GLU A 202 39.57 5.00 -26.27
N SER A 203 39.15 4.24 -25.25
CA SER A 203 37.97 4.51 -24.40
C SER A 203 37.70 3.27 -23.54
N SER A 204 37.76 3.45 -22.23
CA SER A 204 37.51 2.38 -21.24
C SER A 204 36.02 2.06 -21.05
N THR A 205 35.13 2.81 -21.71
CA THR A 205 33.68 2.60 -21.65
C THR A 205 33.13 2.11 -22.99
N PRO A 206 32.63 0.86 -23.06
CA PRO A 206 32.08 0.31 -24.29
C PRO A 206 30.86 1.12 -24.73
N GLY A 207 31.00 1.88 -25.81
CA GLY A 207 29.92 2.59 -26.51
C GLY A 207 29.25 1.74 -27.59
N CYS A 208 29.49 0.44 -27.66
CA CYS A 208 28.93 -0.44 -28.68
C CYS A 208 27.87 -1.38 -28.11
N MET A 209 26.95 -1.80 -28.97
CA MET A 209 25.93 -2.79 -28.64
C MET A 209 25.93 -3.91 -29.66
N TRP A 210 25.57 -5.12 -29.23
CA TRP A 210 25.35 -6.22 -30.16
C TRP A 210 24.01 -6.06 -30.87
N PHE A 211 24.04 -5.97 -32.20
CA PHE A 211 22.86 -5.76 -33.03
C PHE A 211 22.97 -6.54 -34.34
N LYS A 212 21.96 -7.37 -34.65
CA LYS A 212 21.86 -8.16 -35.89
C LYS A 212 23.15 -8.92 -36.26
N GLY A 213 23.82 -9.53 -35.29
CA GLY A 213 24.99 -10.39 -35.52
C GLY A 213 26.33 -9.66 -35.59
N GLY A 214 26.37 -8.36 -35.28
CA GLY A 214 27.62 -7.60 -35.18
C GLY A 214 27.59 -6.57 -34.05
N THR A 215 28.75 -5.96 -33.79
CA THR A 215 28.88 -4.83 -32.88
C THR A 215 28.62 -3.53 -33.63
N VAL A 216 27.75 -2.68 -33.10
CA VAL A 216 27.49 -1.35 -33.69
C VAL A 216 27.65 -0.26 -32.63
N LYS A 217 28.30 0.84 -33.01
CA LYS A 217 28.45 2.03 -32.15
C LYS A 217 27.08 2.63 -31.85
N LEU A 218 26.85 2.91 -30.57
CA LEU A 218 25.65 3.57 -30.06
C LEU A 218 25.83 5.08 -30.23
N ALA A 219 24.88 5.72 -30.90
CA ALA A 219 24.81 7.18 -30.96
C ALA A 219 24.20 7.70 -29.66
N VAL A 220 24.95 8.48 -28.89
CA VAL A 220 24.49 9.05 -27.61
C VAL A 220 24.20 10.53 -27.80
N TYR A 221 23.07 10.97 -27.28
CA TYR A 221 22.63 12.37 -27.30
C TYR A 221 22.36 12.83 -25.88
N LEU A 222 22.73 14.06 -25.55
CA LEU A 222 22.30 14.78 -24.36
C LEU A 222 21.56 16.04 -24.80
N ASP A 223 20.33 16.20 -24.32
CA ASP A 223 19.54 17.43 -24.55
C ASP A 223 19.42 17.79 -26.04
N GLU A 224 19.20 16.77 -26.87
CA GLU A 224 19.11 16.82 -28.34
C GLU A 224 20.45 17.00 -29.09
N GLY A 225 21.55 17.31 -28.41
CA GLY A 225 22.89 17.39 -28.98
C GLY A 225 23.64 16.06 -28.94
N PRO A 226 24.48 15.72 -29.94
CA PRO A 226 25.28 14.50 -29.89
C PRO A 226 26.40 14.62 -28.84
N LEU A 227 26.56 13.58 -28.01
CA LEU A 227 27.74 13.40 -27.16
C LEU A 227 28.81 12.68 -27.98
N MET A 228 29.87 13.40 -28.34
CA MET A 228 30.91 12.89 -29.23
C MET A 228 31.74 11.78 -28.56
N GLY A 229 31.92 11.88 -27.24
CA GLY A 229 32.52 10.81 -26.41
C GLY A 229 31.54 9.69 -26.06
N GLY A 230 30.30 9.75 -26.52
CA GLY A 230 29.33 8.67 -26.38
C GLY A 230 29.03 8.34 -24.92
N MET A 231 29.23 7.07 -24.55
CA MET A 231 29.00 6.59 -23.19
C MET A 231 30.07 7.05 -22.19
N GLU A 232 31.28 7.39 -22.68
CA GLU A 232 32.37 7.88 -21.81
C GLU A 232 32.05 9.27 -21.30
N GLU A 233 31.66 10.16 -22.22
CA GLU A 233 31.23 11.51 -21.90
C GLU A 233 30.00 11.49 -21.00
N LEU A 234 29.05 10.58 -21.23
CA LEU A 234 27.89 10.39 -20.35
C LEU A 234 28.28 10.04 -18.91
N SER A 235 29.38 9.29 -18.70
CA SER A 235 29.83 8.92 -17.35
C SER A 235 30.39 10.08 -16.53
N MET A 236 30.64 11.22 -17.17
CA MET A 236 31.10 12.44 -16.51
C MET A 236 29.93 13.25 -15.90
N TYR A 237 28.68 12.90 -16.23
CA TYR A 237 27.50 13.56 -15.69
C TYR A 237 27.07 12.93 -14.37
N MET A 238 26.60 13.77 -13.45
CA MET A 238 26.07 13.29 -12.18
C MET A 238 24.65 12.74 -12.37
N PRO A 239 24.27 11.65 -11.68
CA PRO A 239 22.92 11.08 -11.77
C PRO A 239 21.82 12.08 -11.43
N GLU A 240 22.06 13.01 -10.51
CA GLU A 240 21.13 14.08 -10.14
C GLU A 240 20.87 15.06 -11.28
N ASP A 241 21.79 15.23 -12.23
CA ASP A 241 21.59 16.10 -13.39
C ASP A 241 20.72 15.41 -14.46
N ILE A 242 20.65 14.08 -14.45
CA ILE A 242 19.88 13.30 -15.40
C ILE A 242 18.43 13.20 -14.94
N HIS A 243 17.52 13.57 -15.84
CA HIS A 243 16.08 13.38 -15.66
C HIS A 243 15.66 12.01 -16.17
N SER A 244 15.98 11.69 -17.43
CA SER A 244 15.60 10.41 -18.03
C SER A 244 16.54 9.97 -19.15
N ILE A 245 16.55 8.66 -19.40
CA ILE A 245 17.27 8.05 -20.52
C ILE A 245 16.27 7.29 -21.40
N GLN A 246 16.29 7.54 -22.69
CA GLN A 246 15.49 6.85 -23.71
C GLN A 246 16.41 6.07 -24.64
N PHE A 247 16.24 4.74 -24.67
CA PHE A 247 16.99 3.86 -25.55
C PHE A 247 16.12 3.33 -26.68
N ILE A 248 16.53 3.63 -27.91
CA ILE A 248 15.85 3.25 -29.15
C ILE A 248 16.73 2.24 -29.87
N ARG A 249 16.57 0.96 -29.50
CA ARG A 249 17.45 -0.14 -29.94
C ARG A 249 17.61 -0.22 -31.46
N ASN A 250 16.51 -0.10 -32.21
CA ASN A 250 16.51 -0.24 -33.67
C ASN A 250 17.27 0.89 -34.38
N MET A 251 17.30 2.08 -33.77
CA MET A 251 18.03 3.24 -34.26
C MET A 251 19.46 3.30 -33.72
N LYS A 252 19.85 2.36 -32.84
CA LYS A 252 21.17 2.35 -32.18
C LYS A 252 21.44 3.69 -31.49
N MET A 253 20.41 4.22 -30.83
CA MET A 253 20.42 5.56 -30.26
C MET A 253 20.07 5.53 -28.78
N LEU A 254 20.85 6.26 -27.99
CA LEU A 254 20.58 6.59 -26.60
C LEU A 254 20.37 8.10 -26.50
N ARG A 255 19.23 8.53 -25.99
CA ARG A 255 18.95 9.95 -25.73
C ARG A 255 18.82 10.16 -24.24
N VAL A 256 19.58 11.10 -23.72
CA VAL A 256 19.64 11.48 -22.31
C VAL A 256 19.07 12.87 -22.18
N TYR A 257 18.22 13.06 -21.19
CA TYR A 257 17.59 14.34 -20.88
C TYR A 257 18.04 14.80 -19.52
N SER A 258 18.65 15.98 -19.44
CA SER A 258 18.98 16.61 -18.18
C SER A 258 17.73 17.22 -17.54
N ARG A 259 17.77 17.41 -16.21
CA ARG A 259 16.70 18.12 -15.48
C ARG A 259 16.53 19.54 -15.99
N SER A 260 17.64 20.24 -16.24
CA SER A 260 17.62 21.62 -16.73
C SER A 260 16.93 21.75 -18.10
N PHE A 261 17.07 20.74 -18.97
CA PHE A 261 16.41 20.71 -20.26
C PHE A 261 14.91 20.47 -20.14
N VAL A 262 14.49 19.52 -19.29
CA VAL A 262 13.06 19.27 -19.04
C VAL A 262 12.39 20.48 -18.39
N GLU A 263 13.08 21.19 -17.52
CA GLU A 263 12.62 22.47 -16.96
C GLU A 263 12.42 23.52 -18.07
N LYS A 264 13.39 23.72 -18.96
CA LYS A 264 13.24 24.64 -20.11
C LYS A 264 12.10 24.24 -21.06
N LEU A 265 11.85 22.93 -21.23
CA LEU A 265 10.69 22.43 -22.00
C LEU A 265 9.37 22.81 -21.32
N ASN A 266 9.29 22.72 -19.99
CA ASN A 266 8.12 23.13 -19.22
C ASN A 266 7.84 24.63 -19.40
N GLU A 267 8.90 25.44 -19.44
CA GLU A 267 8.83 26.91 -19.63
C GLU A 267 8.60 27.34 -21.09
N THR A 268 8.45 26.42 -22.05
CA THR A 268 8.34 26.70 -23.50
C THR A 268 9.54 27.42 -24.15
N ARG A 269 10.69 27.42 -23.48
CA ARG A 269 11.88 28.11 -23.99
C ARG A 269 12.59 27.35 -25.10
N ILE A 270 12.29 26.06 -25.25
CA ILE A 270 12.91 25.15 -26.21
C ILE A 270 11.90 24.15 -26.77
N SER A 271 12.20 23.57 -27.93
CA SER A 271 11.41 22.51 -28.58
C SER A 271 12.26 21.28 -28.84
N LEU A 272 11.60 20.11 -28.91
CA LEU A 272 12.27 18.85 -29.23
C LEU A 272 12.60 18.81 -30.72
N THR A 273 13.84 18.42 -31.06
CA THR A 273 14.21 18.18 -32.45
C THR A 273 13.48 16.94 -32.97
N PRO A 274 12.87 17.00 -34.17
CA PRO A 274 12.31 15.81 -34.81
C PRO A 274 13.36 14.73 -34.99
N LEU A 275 12.99 13.47 -34.71
CA LEU A 275 13.87 12.35 -35.00
C LEU A 275 13.82 12.06 -36.49
N VAL A 276 14.92 12.31 -37.18
CA VAL A 276 15.12 11.86 -38.55
C VAL A 276 15.65 10.43 -38.47
N TYR A 277 14.91 9.48 -39.02
CA TYR A 277 15.19 8.03 -38.98
C TYR A 277 15.38 7.44 -40.36
#